data_AF-A0A2V6KYT7-F1
#
_entry.id   AF-A0A2V6KYT7-F1
#
_cell.length_a   1.000
_cell.length_b   1.000
_cell.length_c   1.000
_cell.angle_alpha   90.00
_cell.angle_beta   90.00
_cell.angle_gamma   90.00
#
_symmetry.space_group_name_H-M   'P 1'
#
loop_
_entity.id
_entity.type
_entity.pdbx_description
1 polymer ?
#
loop_
_entity_poly.entity_id
_entity_poly.type
_entity_poly.pdbx_seq_one_letter_code
_entity_poly.pdbx_strand_id
1 'polypeptide(L)'
;EHQSTAALEVFANRMPFVLEEQYKAFHLEWPDNLTETFPLKQLPQNWRIHPASTETREIGDRWVKEQRSAVLALPSAVSPADTNFLLNPEHANFKRIRIAPSIDFEFDPRLLNR
;
A
#
# COMPACT_ATOMS: atom_id res chain seq x y z
N GLU A 1 -2.66 -3.95 7.82
CA GLU A 1 -2.18 -4.94 8.81
C GLU A 1 -1.19 -4.36 9.84
N HIS A 2 -0.19 -3.55 9.50
CA HIS A 2 0.64 -2.87 10.53
C HIS A 2 1.04 -1.44 10.13
N GLN A 3 1.02 -0.49 11.09
CA GLN A 3 1.47 0.89 10.88
C GLN A 3 2.98 0.98 10.55
N SER A 4 3.77 0.05 11.08
CA SER A 4 5.21 -0.06 10.83
C SER A 4 5.53 -0.31 9.35
N THR A 5 4.79 -1.20 8.69
CA THR A 5 5.00 -1.49 7.26
C THR A 5 4.63 -0.28 6.40
N ALA A 6 3.52 0.41 6.72
CA ALA A 6 3.16 1.65 6.03
C ALA A 6 4.24 2.74 6.17
N ALA A 7 4.78 2.91 7.38
CA ALA A 7 5.89 3.82 7.61
C ALA A 7 7.15 3.43 6.83
N LEU A 8 7.48 2.13 6.81
CA LEU A 8 8.62 1.59 6.07
C LEU A 8 8.49 1.79 4.55
N GLU A 9 7.30 1.61 3.99
CA GLU A 9 7.02 1.87 2.57
C GLU A 9 7.20 3.35 2.21
N VAL A 10 6.70 4.26 3.05
CA VAL A 10 6.92 5.70 2.85
C VAL A 10 8.41 6.03 2.92
N PHE A 11 9.13 5.51 3.91
CA PHE A 11 10.56 5.75 4.07
C PHE A 11 11.38 5.20 2.89
N ALA A 12 11.09 3.99 2.42
CA ALA A 12 11.86 3.33 1.36
C ALA A 12 11.58 3.89 -0.05
N ASN A 13 10.33 4.28 -0.33
CA ASN A 13 9.93 4.69 -1.68
C ASN A 13 9.91 6.22 -1.88
N ARG A 14 9.96 7.02 -0.81
CA ARG A 14 9.99 8.48 -0.92
C ARG A 14 11.43 8.96 -1.05
N MET A 15 11.80 9.45 -2.24
CA MET A 15 13.15 9.91 -2.56
C MET A 15 13.12 11.34 -3.14
N PRO A 16 13.68 12.35 -2.44
CA PRO A 16 14.27 12.28 -1.10
C PRO A 16 13.20 12.11 -0.01
N PHE A 17 13.54 11.39 1.06
CA PHE A 17 12.73 11.35 2.27
C PHE A 17 13.03 12.59 3.13
N VAL A 18 11.99 13.26 3.60
CA VAL A 18 12.08 14.46 4.45
C VAL A 18 11.41 14.15 5.78
N LEU A 19 12.17 14.30 6.88
CA LEU A 19 11.73 13.95 8.23
C LEU A 19 10.79 15.00 8.82
N GLU A 20 11.02 16.27 8.48
CA GLU A 20 10.30 17.43 9.01
C GLU A 20 8.91 17.62 8.40
N GLU A 21 8.54 16.79 7.42
CA GLU A 21 7.19 16.82 6.87
C GLU A 21 6.15 16.31 7.86
N GLN A 22 4.95 16.89 7.77
CA GLN A 22 3.83 16.47 8.61
C GLN A 22 3.17 15.24 7.98
N TYR A 23 3.37 14.08 8.61
CA TYR A 23 2.70 12.85 8.21
C TYR A 23 1.43 12.63 9.02
N LYS A 24 0.45 12.04 8.36
CA LYS A 24 -0.80 11.60 8.98
C LYS A 24 -0.97 10.11 8.75
N ALA A 25 -1.37 9.39 9.79
CA ALA A 25 -1.76 7.99 9.67
C ALA A 25 -3.30 7.88 9.72
N PHE A 26 -3.85 7.07 8.83
CA PHE A 26 -5.27 6.76 8.79
C PHE A 26 -5.47 5.30 9.12
N HIS A 27 -6.40 5.02 10.03
CA HIS A 27 -6.87 3.66 10.26
C HIS A 27 -8.08 3.39 9.37
N LEU A 28 -8.02 2.31 8.59
CA LEU A 28 -9.06 1.94 7.65
C LEU A 28 -9.60 0.56 8.01
N GLU A 29 -10.91 0.39 7.86
CA GLU A 29 -11.60 -0.87 8.10
C GLU A 29 -12.62 -1.15 7.01
N TRP A 30 -12.77 -2.42 6.64
CA TRP A 30 -13.76 -2.85 5.67
C TRP A 30 -14.12 -4.32 5.92
N PRO A 31 -15.25 -4.81 5.40
CA PRO A 31 -15.59 -6.22 5.47
C PRO A 31 -14.68 -7.05 4.54
N ASP A 32 -14.24 -8.23 4.99
CA ASP A 32 -13.30 -9.10 4.25
C ASP A 32 -13.74 -9.41 2.81
N ASN A 33 -15.06 -9.44 2.55
CA ASN A 33 -15.61 -9.68 1.22
C ASN A 33 -15.36 -8.56 0.19
N LEU A 34 -14.72 -7.46 0.58
CA LEU A 34 -14.26 -6.42 -0.34
C LEU A 34 -12.87 -6.69 -0.93
N THR A 35 -12.14 -7.65 -0.37
CA THR A 35 -10.72 -7.88 -0.67
C THR A 35 -10.53 -9.04 -1.64
N GLU A 36 -9.85 -8.76 -2.74
CA GLU A 36 -9.22 -9.75 -3.61
C GLU A 36 -7.76 -9.93 -3.17
N THR A 37 -7.28 -11.17 -3.10
CA THR A 37 -5.86 -11.45 -2.81
C THR A 37 -5.13 -11.78 -4.11
N PHE A 38 -4.12 -10.98 -4.44
CA PHE A 38 -3.24 -11.25 -5.58
C PHE A 38 -2.15 -12.26 -5.18
N PRO A 39 -2.09 -13.44 -5.81
CA PRO A 39 -1.16 -14.47 -5.38
C PRO A 39 0.28 -14.12 -5.78
N LEU A 40 1.22 -14.25 -4.83
CA LEU A 40 2.66 -13.99 -5.05
C LEU A 40 3.23 -14.73 -6.28
N LYS A 41 2.73 -15.95 -6.57
CA LYS A 41 3.16 -16.75 -7.72
C LYS A 41 2.82 -16.14 -9.09
N GLN A 42 1.88 -15.19 -9.14
CA GLN A 42 1.50 -14.48 -10.36
C GLN A 42 2.21 -13.12 -10.50
N LEU A 43 3.01 -12.71 -9.50
CA LEU A 43 3.85 -11.52 -9.63
C LEU A 43 5.05 -11.84 -10.55
N PRO A 44 5.46 -10.88 -11.41
CA PRO A 44 6.57 -11.07 -12.32
C PRO A 44 7.88 -11.19 -11.54
N GLN A 45 8.91 -11.86 -12.08
CA GLN A 45 10.17 -12.11 -11.35
C GLN A 45 10.85 -10.81 -10.84
N ASN A 46 10.64 -9.70 -11.54
CA ASN A 46 11.17 -8.39 -11.22
C ASN A 46 10.22 -7.54 -10.35
N TRP A 47 9.17 -8.09 -9.73
CA TRP A 47 8.12 -7.29 -9.06
C TRP A 47 8.60 -6.38 -7.91
N ARG A 48 9.81 -6.64 -7.39
CA ARG A 48 10.41 -5.90 -6.27
C ARG A 48 11.44 -4.86 -6.70
N ILE A 49 11.68 -4.68 -7.99
CA ILE A 49 12.68 -3.69 -8.45
C ILE A 49 12.19 -2.27 -8.16
N HIS A 50 13.14 -1.36 -7.96
CA HIS A 50 12.87 0.06 -7.87
C HIS A 50 13.67 0.81 -8.96
N PRO A 51 13.02 1.67 -9.78
CA PRO A 51 11.58 1.97 -9.82
C PRO A 51 10.71 0.78 -10.23
N ALA A 52 9.42 0.80 -9.86
CA ALA A 52 8.47 -0.26 -10.15
C ALA A 52 8.42 -0.59 -11.66
N SER A 53 8.37 -1.88 -11.98
CA SER A 53 8.38 -2.35 -13.37
C SER A 53 7.06 -2.08 -14.10
N THR A 54 7.11 -1.98 -15.43
CA THR A 54 5.90 -1.82 -16.26
C THR A 54 4.89 -2.95 -16.02
N GLU A 55 5.36 -4.19 -15.87
CA GLU A 55 4.50 -5.35 -15.65
C GLU A 55 3.71 -5.25 -14.34
N THR A 56 4.33 -4.75 -13.26
CA THR A 56 3.61 -4.53 -11.98
C THR A 56 2.56 -3.44 -12.09
N ARG A 57 2.83 -2.38 -12.87
CA ARG A 57 1.86 -1.32 -13.14
C ARG A 57 0.65 -1.86 -13.92
N GLU A 58 0.89 -2.65 -14.96
CA GLU A 58 -0.17 -3.24 -15.78
C GLU A 58 -1.10 -4.17 -14.98
N ILE A 59 -0.58 -4.87 -13.96
CA ILE A 59 -1.39 -5.67 -13.04
C ILE A 59 -2.39 -4.76 -12.29
N GLY A 60 -1.91 -3.65 -11.72
CA GLY A 60 -2.74 -2.68 -11.03
C GLY A 60 -3.76 -2.00 -11.96
N ASP A 61 -3.32 -1.55 -13.13
CA ASP A 61 -4.18 -0.90 -14.13
C ASP A 61 -5.32 -1.82 -14.57
N ARG A 62 -5.01 -3.10 -14.81
CA ARG A 62 -6.02 -4.10 -15.18
C ARG A 62 -7.02 -4.31 -14.05
N TRP A 63 -6.56 -4.45 -12.82
CA TRP A 63 -7.43 -4.61 -11.66
C TRP A 63 -8.38 -3.42 -11.47
N VAL A 64 -7.88 -2.18 -11.58
CA VAL A 64 -8.72 -0.97 -11.50
C VAL A 64 -9.73 -0.93 -12.65
N LYS A 65 -9.29 -1.21 -13.89
CA LYS A 65 -10.16 -1.18 -15.08
C LYS A 65 -11.29 -2.22 -15.00
N GLU A 66 -10.97 -3.42 -14.52
CA GLU A 66 -11.93 -4.52 -14.42
C GLU A 66 -12.88 -4.37 -13.22
N GLN A 67 -12.59 -3.47 -12.27
CA GLN A 67 -13.45 -3.21 -11.11
C GLN A 67 -13.82 -4.51 -10.36
N ARG A 68 -12.86 -5.44 -10.24
CA ARG A 68 -13.11 -6.79 -9.69
C ARG A 68 -13.40 -6.79 -8.19
N SER A 69 -12.83 -5.83 -7.48
CA SER A 69 -12.91 -5.69 -6.03
C SER A 69 -12.62 -4.25 -5.61
N ALA A 70 -13.03 -3.88 -4.39
CA ALA A 70 -12.74 -2.55 -3.84
C ALA A 70 -11.33 -2.46 -3.27
N VAL A 71 -10.77 -3.60 -2.84
CA VAL A 71 -9.46 -3.71 -2.20
C VAL A 71 -8.68 -4.86 -2.83
N LEU A 72 -7.42 -4.62 -3.19
CA LEU A 72 -6.48 -5.65 -3.62
C LEU A 72 -5.39 -5.82 -2.56
N ALA A 73 -5.30 -7.01 -1.97
CA ALA A 73 -4.22 -7.41 -1.08
C ALA A 73 -3.08 -8.02 -1.90
N LEU A 74 -1.85 -7.56 -1.67
CA LEU A 74 -0.64 -8.05 -2.34
C LEU A 74 0.58 -7.94 -1.42
N PRO A 75 1.62 -8.75 -1.62
CA PRO A 75 2.85 -8.66 -0.84
C PRO A 75 3.52 -7.27 -0.93
N SER A 76 4.08 -6.79 0.18
CA SER A 76 4.94 -5.61 0.18
C SER A 76 6.28 -5.92 -0.54
N ALA A 77 6.71 -5.01 -1.42
CA ALA A 77 8.01 -5.15 -2.11
C ALA A 77 9.19 -4.99 -1.15
N VAL A 78 9.03 -4.12 -0.15
CA VAL A 78 10.03 -3.82 0.89
C VAL A 78 10.09 -4.95 1.92
N SER A 79 8.95 -5.44 2.39
CA SER A 79 8.82 -6.52 3.38
C SER A 79 7.85 -7.61 2.87
N PRO A 80 8.31 -8.63 2.13
CA PRO A 80 7.40 -9.63 1.51
C PRO A 80 6.62 -10.51 2.48
N ALA A 81 6.98 -10.49 3.76
CA ALA A 81 6.20 -11.16 4.81
C ALA A 81 4.94 -10.36 5.19
N ASP A 82 4.89 -9.06 4.83
CA ASP A 82 3.77 -8.16 5.05
C ASP A 82 2.92 -7.97 3.78
N THR A 83 1.69 -7.53 3.99
CA THR A 83 0.71 -7.25 2.94
C THR A 83 0.47 -5.76 2.79
N ASN A 84 0.53 -5.26 1.56
CA ASN A 84 0.00 -3.96 1.16
C ASN A 84 -1.41 -4.11 0.59
N PHE A 85 -2.19 -3.04 0.68
CA PHE A 85 -3.55 -2.98 0.19
C PHE A 85 -3.70 -1.82 -0.78
N LEU A 86 -4.08 -2.10 -2.03
CA LEU A 86 -4.54 -1.07 -2.96
C LEU A 86 -6.04 -0.88 -2.79
N LEU A 87 -6.49 0.36 -2.81
CA LEU A 87 -7.90 0.71 -2.73
C LEU A 87 -8.33 1.31 -4.06
N ASN A 88 -9.52 0.96 -4.54
CA ASN A 88 -10.08 1.47 -5.78
C ASN A 88 -11.25 2.41 -5.48
N PRO A 89 -11.05 3.75 -5.45
CA PRO A 89 -12.10 4.72 -5.15
C PRO A 89 -13.30 4.67 -6.10
N GLU A 90 -13.07 4.27 -7.35
CA GLU A 90 -14.11 4.18 -8.38
C GLU A 90 -15.01 2.95 -8.23
N HIS A 91 -14.63 2.00 -7.37
CA HIS A 91 -15.41 0.80 -7.14
C HIS A 91 -16.67 1.07 -6.33
N ALA A 92 -17.82 0.55 -6.78
CA ALA A 92 -19.12 0.82 -6.15
C ALA A 92 -19.19 0.44 -4.66
N ASN A 93 -18.39 -0.55 -4.24
CA ASN A 93 -18.27 -0.96 -2.84
C ASN A 93 -17.24 -0.16 -2.03
N PHE A 94 -16.46 0.75 -2.60
CA PHE A 94 -15.46 1.56 -1.88
C PHE A 94 -16.09 2.34 -0.71
N LYS A 95 -17.33 2.81 -0.87
CA LYS A 95 -18.13 3.46 0.18
C LYS A 95 -18.35 2.62 1.45
N ARG A 96 -18.06 1.31 1.41
CA ARG A 96 -18.13 0.42 2.57
C ARG A 96 -16.80 0.36 3.36
N ILE A 97 -15.75 1.05 2.89
CA ILE A 97 -14.51 1.24 3.61
C ILE A 97 -14.70 2.40 4.59
N ARG A 98 -14.54 2.11 5.87
CA ARG A 98 -14.56 3.09 6.96
C ARG A 98 -13.15 3.66 7.13
N ILE A 99 -13.02 4.97 6.96
CA ILE A 99 -11.77 5.70 7.20
C ILE A 99 -11.94 6.43 8.54
N ALA A 100 -11.12 6.07 9.53
CA ALA A 100 -11.10 6.76 10.82
C ALA A 100 -10.46 8.16 10.68
N PRO A 101 -10.69 9.06 11.65
CA PRO A 101 -9.95 10.31 11.72
C PRO A 101 -8.44 10.06 11.69
N SER A 102 -7.71 10.93 11.02
CA SER A 102 -6.25 10.86 10.97
C SER A 102 -5.64 11.13 12.34
N ILE A 103 -4.53 10.47 12.64
CA ILE A 103 -3.64 10.83 13.74
C ILE A 103 -2.35 11.44 13.20
N ASP A 104 -1.71 12.28 13.99
CA ASP A 104 -0.34 12.72 13.72
C ASP A 104 0.61 11.53 13.74
N PHE A 105 1.52 11.49 12.77
CA PHE A 105 2.55 10.48 12.68
C PHE A 105 3.91 11.15 12.55
N GLU A 106 4.83 10.74 13.41
CA GLU A 106 6.21 11.23 13.40
C GLU A 106 7.15 10.05 13.18
N PHE A 107 8.06 10.22 12.22
CA PHE A 107 9.16 9.29 12.05
C PHE A 107 10.21 9.53 13.13
N ASP A 108 10.79 8.44 13.64
CA ASP A 108 11.86 8.54 14.62
C ASP A 108 13.13 9.15 13.96
N PRO A 109 13.71 10.24 14.52
CA PRO A 109 14.91 10.87 13.94
C PRO A 109 16.12 9.93 13.80
N ARG A 110 16.16 8.82 14.54
CA ARG A 110 17.20 7.79 14.41
C ARG A 110 17.17 7.05 13.08
N LEU A 111 16.14 7.23 12.25
CA LEU A 111 16.08 6.67 10.90
C LEU A 111 17.08 7.31 9.93
N LEU A 112 17.42 8.58 10.14
CA LEU A 112 18.35 9.32 9.26
C LEU A 112 19.80 9.30 9.75
N ASN A 113 20.04 9.03 11.04
CA ASN A 113 21.33 9.18 11.68
C ASN A 113 22.06 7.84 11.89
N ARG A 114 22.09 6.97 10.88
CA ARG A 114 22.83 5.69 10.91
C ARG A 114 24.05 5.72 10.00
#